data_AF-A0A0G1XHB1-F1
#
_entry.id   AF-A0A0G1XHB1-F1
#
_cell.length_a   1.000
_cell.length_b   1.000
_cell.length_c   1.000
_cell.angle_alpha   90.00
_cell.angle_beta   90.00
_cell.angle_gamma   90.00
#
_symmetry.space_group_name_H-M   'P 1'
#
loop_
_entity.id
_entity.type
_entity.pdbx_description
1 polymer ?
#
loop_
_entity_poly.entity_id
_entity_poly.type
_entity_poly.pdbx_seq_one_letter_code
_entity_poly.pdbx_strand_id
1 'polypeptide(L)'
;MQKSKIKDQNCSSKLKNSRGAAADAAKRCQNFAFCPATVRDSPVGEERLPVVRIPLYLARQSENMSASFANSAGSQTLTSLRSGYVRDILHFDFGRRRAPGFTLLEMIVATGIFSVVVVASIGITLSVKSAQEKASNIQNIQDNVRFAVESMTKELRQGSNYQLPACGSVYGLKQCQKITFTSSRGTSVSYCKPAGTILRLEGAGACETDGLPLVAPSISISQFFLYVAGEAAGSGDGQPRVTLVLSGAATGAKTQLQSSFNLQTTVTQRVRDL
;
A
#
# COMPACT_ATOMS: atom_id res chain seq x y z
N MET A 1 33.52 -23.79 29.00
CA MET A 1 33.58 -23.49 27.56
C MET A 1 32.98 -22.11 27.32
N GLN A 2 33.69 -21.31 26.52
CA GLN A 2 33.36 -20.02 25.90
C GLN A 2 32.57 -18.94 26.67
N LYS A 3 33.34 -17.90 27.04
CA LYS A 3 32.93 -16.52 27.34
C LYS A 3 32.52 -15.80 26.05
N SER A 4 31.55 -14.89 26.11
CA SER A 4 31.78 -13.53 25.59
C SER A 4 30.85 -12.52 26.29
N LYS A 5 31.50 -11.56 26.96
CA LYS A 5 30.92 -10.36 27.58
C LYS A 5 30.79 -9.30 26.50
N ILE A 6 29.61 -8.71 26.38
CA ILE A 6 29.40 -7.46 25.66
C ILE A 6 30.07 -6.35 26.47
N LYS A 7 30.98 -5.60 25.84
CA LYS A 7 31.65 -4.44 26.43
C LYS A 7 31.48 -3.30 25.44
N ASP A 8 30.68 -2.31 25.83
CA ASP A 8 30.49 -1.06 25.10
C ASP A 8 31.82 -0.33 24.97
N GLN A 9 32.21 -0.03 23.73
CA GLN A 9 33.37 0.81 23.46
C GLN A 9 32.96 2.01 22.60
N ASN A 10 32.86 3.11 23.35
CA ASN A 10 32.67 4.49 22.96
C ASN A 10 33.70 4.92 21.88
N CYS A 11 33.24 5.17 20.67
CA CYS A 11 34.06 5.67 19.56
C CYS A 11 33.97 7.21 19.51
N SER A 12 34.51 7.86 20.54
CA SER A 12 34.59 9.33 20.62
C SER A 12 35.98 9.75 21.11
N SER A 13 37.03 9.34 20.40
CA SER A 13 38.40 9.79 20.73
C SER A 13 39.44 9.70 19.60
N LYS A 14 39.04 9.72 18.32
CA LYS A 14 40.00 9.78 17.20
C LYS A 14 39.59 10.73 16.08
N LEU A 15 39.33 11.99 16.42
CA LEU A 15 39.30 13.12 15.47
C LEU A 15 40.05 14.35 16.06
N LYS A 16 41.25 14.10 16.59
CA LYS A 16 42.24 15.16 16.88
C LYS A 16 43.59 14.68 16.38
N ASN A 17 43.86 14.93 15.10
CA ASN A 17 45.17 15.23 14.51
C ASN A 17 45.22 14.85 13.03
N SER A 18 44.87 15.80 12.17
CA SER A 18 45.50 15.99 10.86
C SER A 18 44.98 17.29 10.23
N ARG A 19 45.38 18.43 10.81
CA ARG A 19 45.51 19.67 10.04
C ARG A 19 46.70 19.46 9.10
N GLY A 20 46.44 19.23 7.83
CA GLY A 20 47.48 19.14 6.81
C GLY A 20 47.16 18.17 5.69
N ALA A 21 46.23 18.55 4.82
CA ALA A 21 46.14 18.11 3.42
C ALA A 21 44.91 18.76 2.74
N ALA A 22 44.83 20.09 2.81
CA ALA A 22 43.86 20.88 2.05
C ALA A 22 44.58 21.51 0.84
N ALA A 23 44.87 20.71 -0.19
CA ALA A 23 45.33 21.26 -1.48
C ALA A 23 45.18 20.30 -2.68
N ASP A 24 45.06 18.97 -2.52
CA ASP A 24 45.25 18.05 -3.65
C ASP A 24 44.13 17.01 -3.86
N ALA A 25 42.86 17.40 -3.65
CA ALA A 25 41.71 16.55 -3.94
C ALA A 25 40.54 17.25 -4.66
N ALA A 26 40.78 18.40 -5.30
CA ALA A 26 39.74 19.16 -5.99
C ALA A 26 39.62 18.87 -7.51
N LYS A 27 40.21 17.78 -8.02
CA LYS A 27 40.19 17.49 -9.47
C LYS A 27 39.63 16.13 -9.89
N ARG A 28 38.93 15.40 -9.01
CA ARG A 28 38.43 14.07 -9.39
C ARG A 28 37.14 13.62 -8.69
N CYS A 29 36.09 14.44 -8.72
CA CYS A 29 34.72 14.01 -8.41
C CYS A 29 33.68 14.89 -9.15
N GLN A 30 33.69 14.90 -10.48
CA GLN A 30 32.46 15.14 -11.24
C GLN A 30 31.87 13.76 -11.50
N ASN A 31 30.92 13.34 -10.66
CA ASN A 31 29.78 12.49 -10.99
C ASN A 31 29.15 11.93 -9.70
N PHE A 32 27.87 12.26 -9.52
CA PHE A 32 26.90 11.66 -8.61
C PHE A 32 27.31 11.51 -7.14
N ALA A 33 27.09 12.57 -6.35
CA ALA A 33 26.88 12.44 -4.91
C ALA A 33 25.54 13.07 -4.55
N PHE A 34 24.58 12.21 -4.20
CA PHE A 34 23.44 12.59 -3.37
C PHE A 34 24.01 13.23 -2.10
N CYS A 35 23.71 14.51 -1.86
CA CYS A 35 23.96 15.10 -0.56
C CYS A 35 22.91 14.56 0.42
N PRO A 36 23.28 13.90 1.54
CA PRO A 36 22.32 13.65 2.60
C PRO A 36 21.87 15.00 3.16
N ALA A 37 20.56 15.17 3.31
CA ALA A 37 19.98 16.36 3.91
C ALA A 37 20.56 16.57 5.32
N THR A 38 21.09 17.76 5.57
CA THR A 38 21.47 18.17 6.92
C THR A 38 20.18 18.44 7.69
N VAL A 39 19.87 17.58 8.67
CA VAL A 39 18.83 17.83 9.66
C VAL A 39 19.33 18.97 10.54
N ARG A 40 18.70 20.14 10.43
CA ARG A 40 18.82 21.19 11.45
C ARG A 40 17.81 20.88 12.54
N ASP A 41 18.28 20.66 13.75
CA ASP A 41 17.44 20.61 14.94
C ASP A 41 16.79 21.98 15.16
N SER A 42 15.46 22.02 15.07
CA SER A 42 14.61 23.13 15.50
C SER A 42 13.56 22.62 16.49
N PRO A 43 13.20 23.40 17.52
CA PRO A 43 12.49 22.89 18.69
C PRO A 43 11.01 22.63 18.44
N VAL A 44 10.54 21.61 19.18
CA VAL A 44 9.21 21.09 19.47
C VAL A 44 8.01 21.98 19.10
N GLY A 45 7.09 21.42 18.29
CA GLY A 45 5.66 21.73 18.38
C GLY A 45 4.95 22.20 17.09
N GLU A 46 4.99 21.43 15.99
CA GLU A 46 3.89 21.34 15.01
C GLU A 46 4.22 20.26 13.97
N GLU A 47 3.37 19.24 13.86
CA GLU A 47 3.55 18.12 12.94
C GLU A 47 3.12 18.54 11.52
N ARG A 48 4.09 18.93 10.67
CA ARG A 48 3.86 19.16 9.24
C ARG A 48 4.50 18.04 8.41
N LEU A 49 3.67 17.33 7.66
CA LEU A 49 4.06 16.31 6.68
C LEU A 49 5.11 16.89 5.69
N PRO A 50 6.16 16.13 5.32
CA PRO A 50 7.16 16.59 4.36
C PRO A 50 6.54 16.66 2.95
N VAL A 51 6.31 17.89 2.47
CA VAL A 51 5.93 18.13 1.08
C VAL A 51 7.19 18.05 0.22
N VAL A 52 7.34 16.94 -0.52
CA VAL A 52 8.35 16.82 -1.58
C VAL A 52 7.90 17.70 -2.75
N ARG A 53 8.53 18.86 -2.94
CA ARG A 53 8.39 19.65 -4.17
C ARG A 53 9.27 19.05 -5.25
N ILE A 54 8.66 18.30 -6.18
CA ILE A 54 9.29 17.90 -7.43
C ILE A 54 9.29 19.12 -8.36
N PRO A 55 10.44 19.67 -8.78
CA PRO A 55 10.45 20.68 -9.82
C PRO A 55 10.05 20.03 -11.16
N LEU A 56 8.81 20.27 -11.58
CA LEU A 56 8.39 20.05 -12.96
C LEU A 56 9.08 21.10 -13.83
N TYR A 57 10.16 20.70 -14.52
CA TYR A 57 10.68 21.49 -15.63
C TYR A 57 9.70 21.37 -16.81
N LEU A 58 8.80 22.36 -16.91
CA LEU A 58 8.06 22.60 -18.13
C LEU A 58 9.02 23.14 -19.20
N ALA A 59 9.16 22.38 -20.28
CA ALA A 59 9.72 22.86 -21.53
C ALA A 59 8.76 23.92 -22.12
N ARG A 60 9.05 25.21 -21.92
CA ARG A 60 8.47 26.30 -22.73
C ARG A 60 9.28 27.59 -22.62
N GLN A 61 10.31 27.73 -23.45
CA GLN A 61 10.84 29.04 -23.83
C GLN A 61 11.43 28.96 -25.24
N SER A 62 10.54 28.70 -26.20
CA SER A 62 10.70 29.22 -27.55
C SER A 62 9.72 30.37 -27.70
N GLU A 63 10.19 31.44 -28.35
CA GLU A 63 9.48 32.68 -28.72
C GLU A 63 9.72 33.88 -27.77
N ASN A 64 10.23 34.96 -28.37
CA ASN A 64 10.35 36.34 -27.87
C ASN A 64 11.69 36.81 -27.32
N MET A 65 12.79 36.52 -28.02
CA MET A 65 14.10 37.16 -27.80
C MET A 65 14.58 38.01 -28.99
N SER A 66 13.67 38.61 -29.75
CA SER A 66 13.98 39.45 -30.92
C SER A 66 13.44 40.89 -30.86
N ALA A 67 12.88 41.34 -29.73
CA ALA A 67 12.20 42.65 -29.66
C ALA A 67 12.61 43.55 -28.48
N SER A 68 13.88 43.56 -28.06
CA SER A 68 14.33 44.48 -26.99
C SER A 68 15.70 45.14 -27.15
N PHE A 69 16.30 45.11 -28.34
CA PHE A 69 17.55 45.84 -28.59
C PHE A 69 17.49 46.81 -29.78
N ALA A 70 16.29 47.18 -30.22
CA ALA A 70 16.12 48.07 -31.37
C ALA A 70 16.18 49.57 -31.04
N ASN A 71 16.11 49.99 -29.77
CA ASN A 71 16.04 51.41 -29.41
C ASN A 71 16.86 51.77 -28.16
N SER A 72 18.19 51.66 -28.26
CA SER A 72 19.10 52.22 -27.25
C SER A 72 20.21 53.01 -27.95
N ALA A 73 20.23 54.31 -27.69
CA ALA A 73 21.11 55.31 -28.27
C ALA A 73 22.60 54.98 -28.04
N GLY A 74 23.21 54.31 -29.01
CA GLY A 74 24.65 54.09 -29.12
C GLY A 74 25.08 53.85 -30.56
N SER A 75 24.23 54.21 -31.53
CA SER A 75 24.37 53.90 -32.95
C SER A 75 24.85 55.11 -33.75
N GLN A 76 25.77 55.92 -33.22
CA GLN A 76 26.58 56.85 -34.02
C GLN A 76 27.85 57.14 -33.23
N THR A 77 28.97 56.50 -33.56
CA THR A 77 30.37 56.91 -33.32
C THR A 77 31.32 55.71 -33.35
N LEU A 78 31.47 55.04 -34.49
CA LEU A 78 32.70 54.26 -34.78
C LEU A 78 33.08 54.37 -36.26
N THR A 79 33.04 55.59 -36.80
CA THR A 79 33.69 55.99 -38.05
C THR A 79 34.92 56.85 -37.76
N SER A 80 35.85 56.32 -36.98
CA SER A 80 37.27 56.65 -37.11
C SER A 80 38.02 55.75 -36.13
N LEU A 81 38.76 54.78 -36.66
CA LEU A 81 40.10 54.42 -36.21
C LEU A 81 40.64 53.41 -37.24
N ARG A 82 41.30 54.00 -38.24
CA ARG A 82 42.31 53.35 -39.06
C ARG A 82 43.43 52.90 -38.12
N SER A 83 43.49 51.61 -37.79
CA SER A 83 44.71 50.99 -37.28
C SER A 83 44.61 49.49 -37.46
N GLY A 84 45.70 48.89 -37.96
CA GLY A 84 45.79 47.45 -38.20
C GLY A 84 45.58 46.62 -36.94
N TYR A 85 45.37 45.32 -37.15
CA TYR A 85 45.15 44.27 -36.16
C TYR A 85 43.74 44.11 -35.61
N VAL A 86 42.77 43.72 -36.44
CA VAL A 86 41.76 42.70 -36.06
C VAL A 86 41.24 41.97 -37.32
N ARG A 87 42.12 41.28 -38.06
CA ARG A 87 41.69 40.05 -38.75
C ARG A 87 42.09 38.93 -37.80
N ASP A 88 41.16 38.02 -37.50
CA ASP A 88 41.36 36.78 -36.70
C ASP A 88 40.72 36.72 -35.30
N ILE A 89 39.48 37.21 -35.10
CA ILE A 89 38.71 36.86 -33.89
C ILE A 89 37.35 36.19 -34.16
N LEU A 90 37.00 35.86 -35.42
CA LEU A 90 35.79 35.04 -35.67
C LEU A 90 36.00 34.05 -36.83
N HIS A 91 36.83 33.04 -36.62
CA HIS A 91 36.77 31.79 -37.39
C HIS A 91 35.97 30.77 -36.57
N PHE A 92 34.64 30.82 -36.64
CA PHE A 92 33.79 29.73 -36.15
C PHE A 92 33.87 28.59 -37.17
N ASP A 93 34.88 27.74 -37.02
CA ASP A 93 34.91 26.45 -37.69
C ASP A 93 33.76 25.59 -37.15
N PHE A 94 32.67 25.52 -37.90
CA PHE A 94 31.69 24.43 -37.77
C PHE A 94 32.32 23.14 -38.29
N GLY A 95 33.30 22.62 -37.55
CA GLY A 95 33.85 21.29 -37.73
C GLY A 95 32.73 20.28 -37.47
N ARG A 96 32.00 19.91 -38.52
CA ARG A 96 30.95 18.88 -38.49
C ARG A 96 31.64 17.55 -38.19
N ARG A 97 31.81 17.21 -36.91
CA ARG A 97 32.30 15.90 -36.49
C ARG A 97 31.31 14.87 -37.02
N ARG A 98 31.73 14.08 -38.01
CA ARG A 98 30.94 12.91 -38.44
C ARG A 98 30.84 11.99 -37.24
N ALA A 99 29.64 11.82 -36.69
CA ALA A 99 29.41 10.79 -35.69
C ALA A 99 29.76 9.44 -36.34
N PRO A 100 30.54 8.57 -35.67
CA PRO A 100 30.80 7.24 -36.18
C PRO A 100 29.47 6.51 -36.38
N GLY A 101 29.28 5.90 -37.55
CA GLY A 101 28.11 5.08 -37.87
C GLY A 101 28.29 3.65 -37.36
N PHE A 102 27.19 2.98 -37.06
CA PHE A 102 27.21 1.57 -36.67
C PHE A 102 27.57 0.66 -37.83
N THR A 103 28.33 -0.38 -37.55
CA THR A 103 28.58 -1.44 -38.54
C THR A 103 27.36 -2.34 -38.69
N LEU A 104 27.23 -3.00 -39.85
CA LEU A 104 26.16 -3.97 -40.09
C LEU A 104 26.19 -5.10 -39.04
N LEU A 105 27.40 -5.53 -38.66
CA LEU A 105 27.60 -6.55 -37.63
C LEU A 105 27.10 -6.11 -36.25
N GLU A 106 27.37 -4.86 -35.83
CA GLU A 106 26.84 -4.31 -34.58
C GLU A 106 25.30 -4.27 -34.56
N MET A 107 24.66 -3.94 -35.68
CA MET A 107 23.20 -3.94 -35.76
C MET A 107 22.60 -5.34 -35.61
N ILE A 108 23.22 -6.38 -36.18
CA ILE A 108 22.76 -7.76 -36.03
C ILE A 108 22.92 -8.23 -34.57
N VAL A 109 24.08 -7.96 -33.97
CA VAL A 109 24.33 -8.37 -32.58
C VAL A 109 23.43 -7.61 -31.61
N ALA A 110 23.29 -6.29 -31.78
CA ALA A 110 22.46 -5.46 -30.92
C ALA A 110 20.97 -5.84 -31.00
N THR A 111 20.44 -6.07 -32.19
CA THR A 111 19.02 -6.48 -32.37
C THR A 111 18.77 -7.88 -31.82
N GLY A 112 19.71 -8.81 -32.02
CA GLY A 112 19.64 -10.15 -31.45
C GLY A 112 19.54 -10.11 -29.93
N ILE A 113 20.47 -9.43 -29.26
CA ILE A 113 20.47 -9.33 -27.79
C ILE A 113 19.23 -8.57 -27.28
N PHE A 114 18.85 -7.48 -27.95
CA PHE A 114 17.68 -6.70 -27.58
C PHE A 114 16.38 -7.53 -27.64
N SER A 115 16.20 -8.32 -28.70
CA SER A 115 15.00 -9.15 -28.86
C SER A 115 14.85 -10.16 -27.72
N VAL A 116 15.95 -10.78 -27.28
CA VAL A 116 15.97 -11.73 -26.15
C VAL A 116 15.57 -11.04 -24.85
N VAL A 117 16.10 -9.84 -24.59
CA VAL A 117 15.79 -9.05 -23.39
C VAL A 117 14.33 -8.63 -23.34
N VAL A 118 13.75 -8.19 -24.47
CA VAL A 118 12.34 -7.78 -24.54
C VAL A 118 11.41 -8.96 -24.26
N VAL A 119 11.68 -10.14 -24.86
CA VAL A 119 10.88 -11.35 -24.63
C VAL A 119 10.94 -11.78 -23.16
N ALA A 120 12.12 -11.77 -22.55
CA ALA A 120 12.27 -12.07 -21.13
C ALA A 120 11.47 -11.09 -20.24
N SER A 121 11.49 -9.80 -20.58
CA SER A 121 10.77 -8.75 -19.84
C SER A 121 9.24 -8.90 -19.90
N ILE A 122 8.71 -9.32 -21.05
CA ILE A 122 7.27 -9.59 -21.21
C ILE A 122 6.85 -10.75 -20.29
N GLY A 123 7.65 -11.81 -20.21
CA GLY A 123 7.39 -12.94 -19.31
C GLY A 123 7.28 -12.51 -17.85
N ILE A 124 8.21 -11.66 -17.38
CA ILE A 124 8.18 -11.12 -16.02
C ILE A 124 6.93 -10.27 -15.80
N THR A 125 6.58 -9.40 -16.74
CA THR A 125 5.42 -8.50 -16.63
C THR A 125 4.10 -9.27 -16.51
N LEU A 126 3.93 -10.34 -17.31
CA LEU A 126 2.74 -11.19 -17.25
C LEU A 126 2.63 -11.93 -15.91
N SER A 127 3.76 -12.40 -15.37
CA SER A 127 3.78 -13.04 -14.05
C SER A 127 3.46 -12.07 -12.91
N VAL A 128 3.92 -10.82 -13.00
CA VAL A 128 3.57 -9.78 -12.01
C VAL A 128 2.09 -9.45 -12.09
N LYS A 129 1.53 -9.34 -13.30
CA LYS A 129 0.10 -9.07 -13.49
C LYS A 129 -0.78 -10.15 -12.85
N SER A 130 -0.48 -11.42 -13.05
CA SER A 130 -1.25 -12.51 -12.45
C SER A 130 -1.15 -12.51 -10.91
N ALA A 131 0.02 -12.19 -10.37
CA ALA A 131 0.22 -12.03 -8.94
C ALA A 131 -0.57 -10.85 -8.36
N GLN A 132 -0.61 -9.72 -9.08
CA GLN A 132 -1.39 -8.54 -8.69
C GLN A 132 -2.90 -8.81 -8.71
N GLU A 133 -3.42 -9.46 -9.75
CA GLU A 133 -4.84 -9.85 -9.83
C GLU A 133 -5.22 -10.78 -8.66
N LYS A 134 -4.34 -11.73 -8.32
CA LYS A 134 -4.53 -12.62 -7.17
C LYS A 134 -4.53 -11.85 -5.84
N ALA A 135 -3.57 -10.95 -5.64
CA ALA A 135 -3.47 -10.15 -4.43
C ALA A 135 -4.69 -9.23 -4.25
N SER A 136 -5.14 -8.59 -5.33
CA SER A 136 -6.34 -7.74 -5.35
C SER A 136 -7.59 -8.52 -4.97
N ASN A 137 -7.77 -9.73 -5.53
CA ASN A 137 -8.89 -10.59 -5.16
C ASN A 137 -8.88 -10.97 -3.68
N ILE A 138 -7.71 -11.35 -3.13
CA ILE A 138 -7.57 -11.69 -1.71
C ILE A 138 -7.97 -10.50 -0.83
N GLN A 139 -7.52 -9.28 -1.17
CA GLN A 139 -7.87 -8.05 -0.44
C GLN A 139 -9.38 -7.81 -0.47
N ASN A 140 -10.00 -7.85 -1.66
CA ASN A 140 -11.44 -7.67 -1.80
C ASN A 140 -12.24 -8.67 -0.94
N ILE A 141 -11.81 -9.92 -0.89
CA ILE A 141 -12.47 -10.95 -0.08
C ILE A 141 -12.31 -10.67 1.40
N GLN A 142 -11.10 -10.36 1.84
CA GLN A 142 -10.82 -10.01 3.23
C GLN A 142 -11.67 -8.81 3.67
N ASP A 143 -11.79 -7.78 2.85
CA ASP A 143 -12.58 -6.59 3.16
C ASP A 143 -14.07 -6.90 3.26
N ASN A 144 -14.62 -7.67 2.33
CA ASN A 144 -16.03 -8.09 2.35
C ASN A 144 -16.36 -8.92 3.60
N VAL A 145 -15.52 -9.91 3.91
CA VAL A 145 -15.73 -10.79 5.06
C VAL A 145 -15.51 -10.04 6.36
N ARG A 146 -14.49 -9.17 6.42
CA ARG A 146 -14.19 -8.35 7.59
C ARG A 146 -15.35 -7.40 7.89
N PHE A 147 -15.89 -6.73 6.88
CA PHE A 147 -17.08 -5.90 7.04
C PHE A 147 -18.27 -6.69 7.61
N ALA A 148 -18.53 -7.88 7.06
CA ALA A 148 -19.60 -8.76 7.55
C ALA A 148 -19.41 -9.14 9.03
N VAL A 149 -18.19 -9.53 9.41
CA VAL A 149 -17.85 -9.89 10.80
C VAL A 149 -17.91 -8.67 11.72
N GLU A 150 -17.38 -7.52 11.32
CA GLU A 150 -17.44 -6.28 12.12
C GLU A 150 -18.88 -5.80 12.34
N SER A 151 -19.72 -5.88 11.30
CA SER A 151 -21.14 -5.58 11.42
C SER A 151 -21.85 -6.54 12.38
N MET A 152 -21.65 -7.85 12.21
CA MET A 152 -22.23 -8.88 13.09
C MET A 152 -21.77 -8.73 14.54
N THR A 153 -20.47 -8.54 14.77
CA THR A 153 -19.92 -8.39 16.11
C THR A 153 -20.41 -7.11 16.80
N LYS A 154 -20.56 -6.01 16.05
CA LYS A 154 -21.13 -4.76 16.56
C LYS A 154 -22.61 -4.91 16.95
N GLU A 155 -23.40 -5.62 16.15
CA GLU A 155 -24.81 -5.88 16.47
C GLU A 155 -24.93 -6.85 17.64
N LEU A 156 -24.14 -7.94 17.67
CA LEU A 156 -24.09 -8.87 18.80
C LEU A 156 -23.71 -8.16 20.10
N ARG A 157 -22.68 -7.31 20.11
CA ARG A 157 -22.24 -6.59 21.31
C ARG A 157 -23.34 -5.71 21.91
N GLN A 158 -24.15 -5.09 21.05
CA GLN A 158 -25.25 -4.21 21.47
C GLN A 158 -26.57 -4.95 21.66
N GLY A 159 -26.63 -6.21 21.23
CA GLY A 159 -27.80 -7.06 21.35
C GLY A 159 -28.08 -7.49 22.78
N SER A 160 -29.30 -7.96 23.00
CA SER A 160 -29.77 -8.56 24.24
C SER A 160 -30.65 -9.75 23.91
N ASN A 161 -30.97 -10.58 24.91
CA ASN A 161 -31.85 -11.75 24.75
C ASN A 161 -31.39 -12.67 23.62
N TYR A 162 -30.20 -13.26 23.74
CA TYR A 162 -29.69 -14.20 22.74
C TYR A 162 -30.54 -15.48 22.73
N GLN A 163 -31.34 -15.63 21.68
CA GLN A 163 -32.08 -16.85 21.38
C GLN A 163 -31.25 -17.73 20.47
N LEU A 164 -31.11 -18.99 20.89
CA LEU A 164 -30.20 -19.95 20.27
C LEU A 164 -30.99 -21.17 19.79
N PRO A 165 -31.72 -21.04 18.66
CA PRO A 165 -32.43 -22.16 18.06
C PRO A 165 -31.44 -23.14 17.43
N ALA A 166 -31.70 -24.44 17.58
CA ALA A 166 -30.96 -25.52 16.90
C ALA A 166 -29.44 -25.55 17.21
N CYS A 167 -29.08 -25.64 18.49
CA CYS A 167 -27.70 -25.81 18.91
C CYS A 167 -27.39 -27.25 19.31
N GLY A 168 -26.22 -27.74 18.90
CA GLY A 168 -25.61 -28.96 19.45
C GLY A 168 -24.72 -28.64 20.66
N SER A 169 -24.36 -29.67 21.42
CA SER A 169 -23.30 -29.57 22.44
C SER A 169 -22.05 -30.24 21.91
N VAL A 170 -20.96 -29.50 21.78
CA VAL A 170 -19.66 -30.00 21.33
C VAL A 170 -18.62 -29.64 22.38
N TYR A 171 -18.01 -30.66 23.00
CA TYR A 171 -17.07 -30.50 24.12
C TYR A 171 -17.64 -29.66 25.29
N GLY A 172 -18.94 -29.78 25.56
CA GLY A 172 -19.61 -29.00 26.61
C GLY A 172 -19.90 -27.54 26.25
N LEU A 173 -19.63 -27.12 25.00
CA LEU A 173 -19.97 -25.80 24.48
C LEU A 173 -21.21 -25.88 23.59
N LYS A 174 -22.11 -24.89 23.72
CA LYS A 174 -23.31 -24.76 22.88
C LYS A 174 -22.91 -24.21 21.51
N GLN A 175 -22.88 -25.08 20.51
CA GLN A 175 -22.52 -24.76 19.12
C GLN A 175 -23.79 -24.61 18.28
N CYS A 176 -24.00 -23.42 17.73
CA CYS A 176 -25.19 -23.04 16.99
C CYS A 176 -24.83 -22.64 15.56
N GLN A 177 -25.74 -22.89 14.62
CA GLN A 177 -25.64 -22.43 13.22
C GLN A 177 -26.50 -21.19 12.94
N LYS A 178 -27.32 -20.80 13.93
CA LYS A 178 -28.22 -19.66 13.90
C LYS A 178 -28.19 -18.98 15.26
N ILE A 179 -28.28 -17.65 15.24
CA ILE A 179 -28.45 -16.84 16.44
C ILE A 179 -29.47 -15.76 16.15
N THR A 180 -30.38 -15.55 17.09
CA THR A 180 -31.39 -14.50 17.07
C THR A 180 -31.25 -13.67 18.33
N PHE A 181 -31.38 -12.35 18.24
CA PHE A 181 -31.25 -11.47 19.40
C PHE A 181 -32.02 -10.17 19.17
N THR A 182 -32.31 -9.48 20.27
CA THR A 182 -32.93 -8.16 20.22
C THR A 182 -31.85 -7.10 20.08
N SER A 183 -31.90 -6.33 18.98
CA SER A 183 -31.01 -5.20 18.73
C SER A 183 -31.27 -4.05 19.72
N SER A 184 -30.35 -3.08 19.79
CA SER A 184 -30.51 -1.86 20.60
C SER A 184 -31.71 -1.00 20.19
N ARG A 185 -32.26 -1.23 18.99
CA ARG A 185 -33.49 -0.59 18.50
C ARG A 185 -34.78 -1.31 18.90
N GLY A 186 -34.68 -2.44 19.62
CA GLY A 186 -35.82 -3.29 19.98
C GLY A 186 -36.30 -4.22 18.85
N THR A 187 -35.62 -4.24 17.70
CA THR A 187 -35.94 -5.17 16.59
C THR A 187 -35.23 -6.50 16.77
N SER A 188 -35.87 -7.59 16.35
CA SER A 188 -35.23 -8.91 16.31
C SER A 188 -34.29 -8.99 15.11
N VAL A 189 -33.04 -9.38 15.35
CA VAL A 189 -32.03 -9.61 14.32
C VAL A 189 -31.60 -11.07 14.38
N SER A 190 -31.55 -11.72 13.22
CA SER A 190 -31.14 -13.11 13.09
C SER A 190 -30.02 -13.27 12.07
N TYR A 191 -29.03 -14.10 12.40
CA TYR A 191 -28.00 -14.56 11.48
C TYR A 191 -28.07 -16.07 11.31
N CYS A 192 -27.97 -16.54 10.06
CA CYS A 192 -28.01 -17.95 9.72
C CYS A 192 -27.17 -18.24 8.47
N LYS A 193 -26.83 -19.52 8.25
CA LYS A 193 -26.13 -19.99 7.04
C LYS A 193 -26.85 -21.19 6.40
N PRO A 194 -27.93 -20.99 5.62
CA PRO A 194 -28.66 -22.10 5.01
C PRO A 194 -27.88 -22.83 3.90
N ALA A 195 -27.31 -22.09 2.94
CA ALA A 195 -26.70 -22.71 1.74
C ALA A 195 -25.45 -21.94 1.25
N GLY A 196 -24.39 -21.93 2.05
CA GLY A 196 -23.07 -21.44 1.63
C GLY A 196 -22.90 -19.91 1.65
N THR A 197 -23.90 -19.15 2.08
CA THR A 197 -23.77 -17.71 2.39
C THR A 197 -24.38 -17.41 3.75
N ILE A 198 -23.91 -16.34 4.39
CA ILE A 198 -24.47 -15.83 5.65
C ILE A 198 -25.59 -14.87 5.29
N LEU A 199 -26.77 -15.13 5.85
CA LEU A 199 -27.92 -14.26 5.74
C LEU A 199 -28.12 -13.48 7.04
N ARG A 200 -28.58 -12.24 6.90
CA ARG A 200 -29.06 -11.38 7.98
C ARG A 200 -30.53 -11.07 7.75
N LEU A 201 -31.35 -11.29 8.76
CA LEU A 201 -32.74 -10.87 8.80
C LEU A 201 -32.95 -9.88 9.95
N GLU A 202 -33.69 -8.81 9.68
CA GLU A 202 -34.15 -7.86 10.70
C GLU A 202 -35.67 -7.78 10.65
N GLY A 203 -36.33 -8.05 11.77
CA GLY A 203 -37.79 -8.12 11.87
C GLY A 203 -38.34 -9.54 11.94
N ALA A 204 -39.62 -9.69 11.56
CA ALA A 204 -40.31 -10.96 11.52
C ALA A 204 -39.99 -11.75 10.24
N GLY A 205 -39.96 -13.08 10.32
CA GLY A 205 -39.69 -13.96 9.19
C GLY A 205 -38.76 -15.11 9.53
N ALA A 206 -38.46 -15.95 8.54
CA ALA A 206 -37.45 -16.99 8.64
C ALA A 206 -36.15 -16.53 7.98
N CYS A 207 -35.04 -16.55 8.73
CA CYS A 207 -33.74 -16.09 8.24
C CYS A 207 -33.31 -16.82 6.96
N GLU A 208 -33.74 -18.06 6.79
CA GLU A 208 -33.41 -18.95 5.68
C GLU A 208 -34.10 -18.55 4.37
N THR A 209 -35.26 -17.89 4.43
CA THR A 209 -36.05 -17.46 3.26
C THR A 209 -36.02 -15.96 3.04
N ASP A 210 -36.10 -15.18 4.11
CA ASP A 210 -36.29 -13.73 4.07
C ASP A 210 -34.98 -12.97 4.32
N GLY A 211 -33.92 -13.68 4.69
CA GLY A 211 -32.63 -13.10 5.02
C GLY A 211 -31.89 -12.56 3.79
N LEU A 212 -31.22 -11.43 4.00
CA LEU A 212 -30.39 -10.78 2.98
C LEU A 212 -28.94 -11.25 3.09
N PRO A 213 -28.22 -11.46 1.96
CA PRO A 213 -26.83 -11.87 2.00
C PRO A 213 -25.95 -10.77 2.61
N LEU A 214 -25.17 -11.13 3.62
CA LEU A 214 -24.24 -10.23 4.28
C LEU A 214 -22.89 -10.15 3.54
N VAL A 215 -22.57 -11.16 2.74
CA VAL A 215 -21.31 -11.31 2.02
C VAL A 215 -21.58 -11.34 0.51
N ALA A 216 -20.62 -10.88 -0.29
CA ALA A 216 -20.68 -10.90 -1.74
C ALA A 216 -20.88 -12.33 -2.31
N PRO A 217 -21.57 -12.49 -3.46
CA PRO A 217 -21.87 -13.80 -4.05
C PRO A 217 -20.64 -14.55 -4.58
N SER A 218 -19.51 -13.86 -4.77
CA SER A 218 -18.22 -14.46 -5.14
C SER A 218 -17.52 -15.17 -3.98
N ILE A 219 -18.14 -15.22 -2.79
CA ILE A 219 -17.59 -15.84 -1.59
C ILE A 219 -18.54 -16.95 -1.15
N SER A 220 -17.99 -18.14 -0.97
CA SER A 220 -18.70 -19.29 -0.41
C SER A 220 -18.19 -19.59 1.00
N ILE A 221 -19.12 -19.72 1.94
CA ILE A 221 -18.86 -20.00 3.35
C ILE A 221 -19.01 -21.50 3.59
N SER A 222 -17.88 -22.17 3.82
CA SER A 222 -17.81 -23.58 4.15
C SER A 222 -18.28 -23.83 5.59
N GLN A 223 -17.76 -23.09 6.56
CA GLN A 223 -18.07 -23.27 7.98
C GLN A 223 -18.55 -21.97 8.61
N PHE A 224 -19.61 -22.05 9.40
CA PHE A 224 -20.13 -20.96 10.22
C PHE A 224 -20.67 -21.56 11.51
N PHE A 225 -20.00 -21.28 12.62
CA PHE A 225 -20.38 -21.77 13.93
C PHE A 225 -20.32 -20.64 14.95
N LEU A 226 -21.31 -20.64 15.83
CA LEU A 226 -21.43 -19.72 16.94
C LEU A 226 -21.35 -20.54 18.23
N TYR A 227 -20.34 -20.28 19.04
CA TYR A 227 -20.25 -20.84 20.38
C TYR A 227 -20.72 -19.80 21.37
N VAL A 228 -21.78 -20.10 22.12
CA VAL A 228 -22.32 -19.16 23.11
C VAL A 228 -22.13 -19.71 24.51
N ALA A 229 -21.66 -18.84 25.41
CA ALA A 229 -21.44 -19.16 26.81
C ALA A 229 -21.86 -17.99 27.70
N GLY A 230 -22.29 -18.29 28.93
CA GLY A 230 -22.74 -17.28 29.89
C GLY A 230 -24.12 -16.68 29.60
N GLU A 231 -24.95 -17.36 28.80
CA GLU A 231 -26.33 -16.94 28.48
C GLU A 231 -27.37 -17.43 29.52
N ALA A 232 -26.97 -18.30 30.45
CA ALA A 232 -27.86 -18.74 31.52
C ALA A 232 -28.22 -17.55 32.44
N ALA A 233 -29.46 -17.55 32.94
CA ALA A 233 -29.96 -16.52 33.85
C ALA A 233 -29.79 -16.98 35.32
N GLY A 234 -29.06 -16.19 36.12
CA GLY A 234 -28.66 -16.59 37.47
C GLY A 234 -27.44 -15.86 38.03
N SER A 235 -27.25 -15.96 39.35
CA SER A 235 -26.26 -15.19 40.12
C SER A 235 -24.80 -15.66 39.94
N GLY A 236 -24.58 -16.84 39.35
CA GLY A 236 -23.27 -17.36 38.97
C GLY A 236 -22.88 -17.11 37.52
N ASP A 237 -23.72 -16.42 36.76
CA ASP A 237 -23.61 -16.36 35.30
C ASP A 237 -22.67 -15.23 34.86
N GLY A 238 -21.62 -15.65 34.14
CA GLY A 238 -20.65 -14.75 33.53
C GLY A 238 -21.28 -13.93 32.41
N GLN A 239 -20.57 -12.88 31.96
CA GLN A 239 -21.03 -12.06 30.83
C GLN A 239 -21.30 -12.95 29.59
N PRO A 240 -22.48 -12.85 28.95
CA PRO A 240 -22.77 -13.55 27.71
C PRO A 240 -21.71 -13.22 26.66
N ARG A 241 -21.12 -14.28 26.10
CA ARG A 241 -20.12 -14.18 25.04
C ARG A 241 -20.40 -15.13 23.90
N VAL A 242 -20.18 -14.65 22.69
CA VAL A 242 -20.36 -15.37 21.44
C VAL A 242 -19.01 -15.43 20.74
N THR A 243 -18.50 -16.64 20.54
CA THR A 243 -17.34 -16.90 19.70
C THR A 243 -17.83 -17.34 18.33
N LEU A 244 -17.60 -16.50 17.33
CA LEU A 244 -17.87 -16.77 15.93
C LEU A 244 -16.64 -17.46 15.31
N VAL A 245 -16.87 -18.56 14.62
CA VAL A 245 -15.88 -19.24 13.76
C VAL A 245 -16.43 -19.29 12.34
N LEU A 246 -15.66 -18.76 11.41
CA LEU A 246 -16.03 -18.61 10.01
C LEU A 246 -14.89 -19.10 9.11
N SER A 247 -15.20 -20.04 8.22
CA SER A 247 -14.28 -20.48 7.17
C SER A 247 -14.96 -20.44 5.82
N GLY A 248 -14.24 -20.00 4.80
CA GLY A 248 -14.77 -19.94 3.44
C GLY A 248 -13.68 -19.80 2.39
N ALA A 249 -14.12 -19.76 1.15
CA ALA A 249 -13.26 -19.54 0.00
C ALA A 249 -14.00 -18.73 -1.06
N ALA A 250 -13.24 -17.90 -1.79
CA ALA A 250 -13.79 -17.24 -2.96
C ALA A 250 -13.92 -18.18 -4.15
N THR A 251 -15.09 -18.10 -4.78
CA THR A 251 -15.44 -18.83 -6.00
C THR A 251 -14.93 -18.05 -7.21
N GLY A 252 -13.64 -18.19 -7.50
CA GLY A 252 -13.02 -17.66 -8.72
C GLY A 252 -13.14 -18.64 -9.89
N ALA A 253 -13.35 -18.12 -11.11
CA ALA A 253 -13.42 -18.92 -12.34
C ALA A 253 -12.13 -19.70 -12.67
N LYS A 254 -10.99 -19.26 -12.12
CA LYS A 254 -9.69 -19.94 -12.23
C LYS A 254 -9.29 -20.46 -10.85
N THR A 255 -8.95 -21.74 -10.76
CA THR A 255 -8.48 -22.39 -9.52
C THR A 255 -7.29 -21.67 -8.88
N GLN A 256 -6.42 -21.05 -9.68
CA GLN A 256 -5.26 -20.28 -9.21
C GLN A 256 -5.63 -19.00 -8.44
N LEU A 257 -6.86 -18.49 -8.63
CA LEU A 257 -7.41 -17.30 -7.99
C LEU A 257 -8.32 -17.63 -6.80
N GLN A 258 -8.53 -18.91 -6.50
CA GLN A 258 -9.23 -19.31 -5.27
C GLN A 258 -8.35 -18.96 -4.08
N SER A 259 -8.95 -18.28 -3.11
CA SER A 259 -8.32 -17.96 -1.84
C SER A 259 -9.26 -18.35 -0.72
N SER A 260 -8.71 -18.99 0.30
CA SER A 260 -9.41 -19.42 1.50
C SER A 260 -9.12 -18.46 2.65
N PHE A 261 -10.04 -18.42 3.61
CA PHE A 261 -9.88 -17.69 4.86
C PHE A 261 -10.48 -18.48 6.00
N ASN A 262 -9.92 -18.28 7.19
CA ASN A 262 -10.46 -18.76 8.45
C ASN A 262 -10.36 -17.61 9.46
N LEU A 263 -11.49 -17.25 10.04
CA LEU A 263 -11.61 -16.16 10.98
C LEU A 263 -12.32 -16.66 12.23
N GLN A 264 -11.78 -16.25 13.36
CA GLN A 264 -12.39 -16.46 14.66
C GLN A 264 -12.40 -15.14 15.42
N THR A 265 -13.54 -14.80 16.00
CA THR A 265 -13.68 -13.63 16.85
C THR A 265 -14.60 -13.93 18.01
N THR A 266 -14.37 -13.29 19.15
CA THR A 266 -15.22 -13.44 20.34
C THR A 266 -15.74 -12.08 20.76
N VAL A 267 -17.05 -12.00 20.97
CA VAL A 267 -17.76 -10.80 21.40
C VAL A 267 -18.43 -11.07 22.71
N THR A 268 -18.33 -10.12 23.63
CA THR A 268 -19.13 -10.09 24.87
C THR A 268 -20.26 -9.07 24.72
N GLN A 269 -21.42 -9.38 25.28
CA GLN A 269 -22.52 -8.43 25.35
C GLN A 269 -22.11 -7.19 26.18
N ARG A 270 -22.60 -6.00 25.83
CA ARG A 270 -22.34 -4.76 26.60
C ARG A 270 -23.22 -4.65 27.84
N VAL A 271 -24.52 -4.92 27.68
CA VAL A 271 -25.49 -4.84 28.77
C VAL A 271 -25.52 -6.19 29.46
N ARG A 272 -25.39 -6.20 30.78
CA ARG A 272 -25.69 -7.37 31.60
C ARG A 272 -27.16 -7.25 31.96
N ASP A 273 -27.95 -8.29 31.66
CA ASP A 273 -29.31 -8.36 32.18
C ASP A 273 -29.22 -8.36 33.71
N LEU A 274 -29.84 -7.37 34.36
CA LEU A 274 -29.88 -7.21 35.82
C LEU A 274 -31.28 -7.57 36.32
#